data_AF-A0A2G2FKN7-F1
#
_entry.id   AF-A0A2G2FKN7-F1
#
_cell.length_a   1.000
_cell.length_b   1.000
_cell.length_c   1.000
_cell.angle_alpha   90.00
_cell.angle_beta   90.00
_cell.angle_gamma   90.00
#
_symmetry.space_group_name_H-M   'P 1'
#
loop_
_entity.id
_entity.type
_entity.pdbx_description
1 polymer ?
#
loop_
_entity_poly.entity_id
_entity_poly.type
_entity_poly.pdbx_seq_one_letter_code
_entity_poly.pdbx_strand_id
1 'polypeptide(L)' 'MAKSEQKKNVSNYCIELGKHLRELRKSKGVSIEEIAYKAGLDAQNLRKYELGKQEMKISMLKRIADAFEISVSELVDF' A
#
# COMPACT_ATOMS: atom_id res chain seq x y z
N MET A 1 24.61 22.10 -0.89
CA MET A 1 23.20 21.94 -0.46
C MET A 1 22.82 20.47 -0.60
N ALA A 2 22.62 19.82 0.53
CA ALA A 2 22.39 18.39 0.63
C ALA A 2 21.00 17.99 0.14
N LYS A 3 20.90 16.95 -0.69
CA LYS A 3 19.73 16.06 -0.69
C LYS A 3 20.21 14.76 -0.10
N SER A 4 20.04 14.63 1.21
CA SER A 4 20.32 13.40 1.95
C SER A 4 19.54 12.25 1.32
N GLU A 5 20.24 11.27 0.77
CA GLU A 5 19.70 9.92 0.57
C GLU A 5 19.46 9.31 1.96
N GLN A 6 18.35 9.68 2.58
CA GLN A 6 17.82 8.86 3.66
C GLN A 6 17.39 7.54 3.02
N LYS A 7 18.26 6.52 3.08
CA LYS A 7 17.81 5.13 3.09
C LYS A 7 16.87 4.99 4.28
N LYS A 8 15.58 5.26 4.06
CA LYS A 8 14.54 5.04 5.07
C LYS A 8 14.58 3.57 5.42
N ASN A 9 14.96 3.26 6.66
CA ASN A 9 14.70 1.97 7.29
C ASN A 9 13.17 1.84 7.37
N VAL A 10 12.56 1.35 6.29
CA VAL A 10 11.14 1.05 6.27
C VAL A 10 10.96 -0.24 7.06
N SER A 11 10.03 -0.23 8.02
CA SER A 11 9.76 -1.36 8.90
C SER A 11 9.47 -2.65 8.13
N ASN A 12 9.87 -3.82 8.67
CA ASN A 12 9.58 -5.12 8.05
C ASN A 12 8.08 -5.30 7.80
N TYR A 13 7.24 -4.79 8.71
CA TYR A 13 5.78 -4.79 8.57
C TYR A 13 5.28 -4.09 7.31
N CYS A 14 5.97 -3.04 6.84
CA CYS A 14 5.59 -2.37 5.59
C CYS A 14 5.95 -3.19 4.35
N ILE A 15 7.02 -3.99 4.42
CA ILE A 15 7.41 -4.89 3.34
C ILE A 15 6.41 -6.03 3.24
N GLU A 16 6.03 -6.62 4.38
CA GLU A 16 5.05 -7.70 4.45
C GLU A 16 3.65 -7.24 4.03
N LEU A 17 3.17 -6.12 4.59
CA LEU A 17 1.91 -5.51 4.17
C LEU A 17 1.92 -5.14 2.67
N GLY A 18 3.05 -4.65 2.15
CA GLY A 18 3.18 -4.35 0.72
C GLY A 18 3.01 -5.58 -0.17
N LYS A 19 3.61 -6.72 0.23
CA LYS A 19 3.42 -8.01 -0.47
C LYS A 19 1.97 -8.47 -0.39
N HIS A 20 1.36 -8.41 0.80
CA HIS A 20 -0.03 -8.78 1.01
C HIS A 20 -0.97 -7.96 0.12
N LEU A 21 -0.79 -6.63 0.06
CA LEU A 21 -1.56 -5.75 -0.84
C LEU A 21 -1.43 -6.17 -2.31
N ARG A 22 -0.22 -6.50 -2.75
CA ARG A 22 0.03 -6.92 -4.13
C ARG A 22 -0.63 -8.26 -4.44
N GLU A 23 -0.63 -9.19 -3.50
CA GLU A 23 -1.27 -10.50 -3.62
C GLU A 23 -2.79 -10.35 -3.66
N LEU A 24 -3.37 -9.57 -2.75
CA LEU A 24 -4.80 -9.25 -2.72
C LEU A 24 -5.25 -8.59 -4.03
N ARG A 25 -4.44 -7.67 -4.57
CA ARG A 25 -4.72 -7.03 -5.86
C ARG A 25 -4.74 -8.05 -7.00
N LYS A 26 -3.75 -8.95 -7.04
CA LYS A 26 -3.64 -9.98 -8.07
C LYS A 26 -4.75 -11.03 -7.95
N SER A 27 -5.13 -11.44 -6.74
CA SER A 27 -6.20 -12.42 -6.53
C SER A 27 -7.56 -11.89 -6.98
N LYS A 28 -7.79 -10.57 -6.84
CA LYS A 28 -8.98 -9.89 -7.37
C LYS A 28 -8.88 -9.52 -8.86
N GLY A 29 -7.75 -9.76 -9.52
CA GLY A 29 -7.57 -9.51 -10.95
C GLY A 29 -7.58 -8.02 -11.35
N VAL A 30 -7.36 -7.10 -10.41
CA VAL A 30 -7.46 -5.65 -10.64
C VAL A 30 -6.09 -5.01 -10.86
N SER A 31 -6.06 -3.90 -11.62
CA SER A 31 -4.83 -3.16 -11.88
C SER A 31 -4.45 -2.27 -10.68
N ILE A 32 -3.21 -1.78 -10.66
CA ILE A 32 -2.77 -0.87 -9.60
C ILE A 32 -3.44 0.51 -9.77
N GLU A 33 -3.68 0.92 -11.01
CA GLU A 33 -4.39 2.15 -11.34
C GLU A 33 -5.84 2.10 -10.88
N GLU A 34 -6.51 0.95 -11.01
CA GLU A 34 -7.89 0.77 -10.59
C GLU A 34 -8.06 0.89 -9.07
N ILE A 35 -7.24 0.17 -8.29
CA ILE A 35 -7.29 0.27 -6.82
C ILE A 35 -6.85 1.65 -6.33
N ALA A 36 -5.84 2.25 -6.97
CA ALA A 36 -5.43 3.60 -6.61
C ALA A 36 -6.59 4.59 -6.84
N TYR A 37 -7.29 4.49 -7.98
CA TYR A 37 -8.46 5.30 -8.26
C TYR A 37 -9.59 5.10 -7.23
N LYS A 38 -9.96 3.85 -6.93
CA LYS A 38 -10.97 3.52 -5.91
C LYS A 38 -10.60 4.04 -4.52
N ALA A 39 -9.31 3.97 -4.17
CA ALA A 39 -8.79 4.52 -2.92
C ALA A 39 -8.60 6.05 -2.96
N GLY A 40 -8.77 6.71 -4.11
CA GLY A 40 -8.46 8.13 -4.34
C GLY A 40 -6.97 8.49 -4.13
N LEU A 41 -6.09 7.54 -4.42
CA LEU A 41 -4.65 7.63 -4.36
C LEU A 41 -4.06 7.82 -5.77
N ASP A 42 -2.87 8.38 -5.82
CA ASP A 42 -2.03 8.27 -7.02
C ASP A 42 -1.44 6.84 -7.14
N ALA A 43 -1.40 6.31 -8.35
CA ALA A 43 -0.91 4.96 -8.63
C ALA A 43 0.58 4.78 -8.25
N GLN A 44 1.39 5.83 -8.33
CA GLN A 44 2.79 5.78 -7.90
C GLN A 44 2.90 5.60 -6.39
N ASN A 45 2.01 6.21 -5.61
CA ASN A 45 1.97 6.02 -4.15
C ASN A 45 1.57 4.59 -3.80
N LEU A 46 0.53 4.05 -4.43
CA LEU A 46 0.13 2.66 -4.20
C LEU A 46 1.26 1.69 -4.59
N ARG A 47 1.99 1.97 -5.68
CA ARG A 47 3.18 1.19 -6.09
C ARG A 47 4.28 1.22 -5.03
N LYS A 48 4.54 2.37 -4.40
CA LYS A 48 5.53 2.46 -3.31
C LYS A 48 5.10 1.64 -2.10
N TYR A 49 3.80 1.58 -1.79
CA TYR A 49 3.26 0.75 -0.73
C TYR A 49 3.38 -0.75 -1.05
N GLU A 50 2.98 -1.20 -2.25
CA GLU A 50 3.14 -2.61 -2.67
C GLU A 50 4.61 -3.07 -2.68
N LEU A 51 5.54 -2.14 -2.89
CA LEU A 51 6.98 -2.41 -2.86
C LEU A 51 7.60 -2.31 -1.46
N GLY A 52 6.84 -1.95 -0.43
CA GLY A 52 7.35 -1.74 0.93
C GLY A 52 8.36 -0.59 1.03
N LYS A 53 8.30 0.40 0.14
CA LYS A 53 9.25 1.53 0.08
C LYS A 53 8.80 2.75 0.87
N GLN A 54 7.58 2.73 1.40
CA GLN A 54 6.98 3.86 2.09
C GLN A 54 5.99 3.39 3.15
N GLU A 55 6.05 3.99 4.34
CA GLU A 55 5.00 3.84 5.36
C GLU A 55 3.71 4.53 4.93
N MET A 56 2.58 3.88 5.21
CA MET A 56 1.26 4.43 4.97
C MET A 56 0.68 5.05 6.23
N LYS A 57 0.04 6.21 6.08
CA LYS A 57 -0.77 6.78 7.15
C LYS A 57 -2.03 5.93 7.35
N ILE A 58 -2.56 5.90 8.57
CA ILE A 58 -3.81 5.17 8.91
C ILE A 58 -4.96 5.57 7.97
N SER A 59 -5.08 6.84 7.60
CA SER A 59 -6.10 7.30 6.64
C SER A 59 -5.95 6.67 5.26
N MET A 60 -4.73 6.38 4.80
CA MET A 60 -4.50 5.68 3.54
C MET A 60 -4.78 4.20 3.67
N LEU A 61 -4.39 3.58 4.79
CA LEU A 61 -4.71 2.18 5.08
C LEU A 61 -6.23 1.95 5.03
N LYS A 62 -7.03 2.82 5.67
CA LYS A 62 -8.50 2.74 5.63
C LYS A 62 -9.06 2.85 4.21
N ARG A 63 -8.57 3.82 3.42
CA ARG A 63 -9.02 4.03 2.03
C ARG A 63 -8.68 2.85 1.13
N ILE A 64 -7.53 2.22 1.34
CA ILE A 64 -7.13 1.02 0.60
C ILE A 64 -8.02 -0.16 0.99
N ALA A 65 -8.29 -0.36 2.28
CA ALA A 65 -9.22 -1.39 2.74
C ALA A 65 -10.61 -1.23 2.12
N ASP A 66 -11.13 0.02 2.09
CA ASP A 66 -12.40 0.35 1.47
C ASP A 66 -12.40 0.10 -0.04
N ALA A 67 -11.31 0.44 -0.73
CA ALA A 67 -11.15 0.17 -2.16
C ALA A 67 -11.11 -1.33 -2.49
N PHE A 68 -10.67 -2.15 -1.54
CA PHE A 68 -10.71 -3.60 -1.61
C PHE A 68 -12.01 -4.20 -1.05
N GLU A 69 -12.94 -3.39 -0.54
CA GLU A 69 -14.19 -3.85 0.10
C GLU A 69 -13.95 -4.84 1.25
N ILE A 70 -12.91 -4.58 2.05
CA ILE A 70 -12.56 -5.38 3.25
C ILE A 70 -12.39 -4.48 4.47
N SER A 71 -12.41 -5.08 5.66
CA SER A 71 -12.08 -4.33 6.87
C SER A 71 -10.58 -4.02 6.97
N VAL A 72 -10.22 -2.97 7.72
CA VAL A 72 -8.80 -2.70 8.02
C VAL A 72 -8.16 -3.86 8.78
N SER A 73 -8.94 -4.55 9.63
CA SER A 73 -8.47 -5.72 10.37
C SER A 73 -8.06 -6.85 9.43
N GLU A 74 -8.88 -7.16 8.44
CA GLU A 74 -8.54 -8.16 7.41
C GLU A 74 -7.32 -7.74 6.59
N LEU A 75 -7.21 -6.44 6.27
CA LEU A 75 -6.09 -5.95 5.46
C LEU A 75 -4.72 -6.07 6.16
N VAL A 76 -4.70 -6.05 7.49
CA VAL A 76 -3.47 -6.15 8.29
C VAL A 76 -3.22 -7.54 8.87
N ASP A 77 -4.04 -8.52 8.50
CA ASP A 77 -3.89 -9.92 8.91
C ASP A 77 -3.02 -10.67 7.88
N PHE A 78 -1.70 -10.57 8.03
CA PHE A 78 -0.69 -11.10 7.10
C PHE A 78 0.49 -11.77 7.81
#